data_AF-A0A819S6J8-F1
#
_entry.id   AF-A0A819S6J8-F1
#
_cell.length_a   1.000
_cell.length_b   1.000
_cell.length_c   1.000
_cell.angle_alpha   90.00
_cell.angle_beta   90.00
_cell.angle_gamma   90.00
#
_symmetry.space_group_name_H-M   'P 1'
#
loop_
_entity.id
_entity.type
_entity.pdbx_description
1 polymer ?
#
loop_
_entity_poly.entity_id
_entity_poly.type
_entity_poly.pdbx_seq_one_letter_code
_entity_poly.pdbx_strand_id
1 'polypeptide(L)'
;MLRRADFWKEEDEAPLLRLNRSFLPSEEIVDKIEDNKEDDTIVNTDHERIIYLDAERTFLGTAQRTTLMNVLSFLRNEFGSYHQAMSYVSGFLLLTHSPSKVIETMRQLHRTVLIGYWTEEPVAFATDAYVFDYLLADYDPELHKHLLNNYIFPETYAQKWFTTLCVNVLPFEALFRFFDIFITQSIAASSNIFLFQFALSLVKHVREELLQTKSVATIYQYLRLDSSLPQLNAKIDKLAMSIVEGAKDYDLSSYDLTQLRQKAFNEKLRVRLEAANRAHQENKENQNSCITSSDDDDDDETEEQTLSTAINGLVSHMKKLHI
;
A
#
# COMPACT_ATOMS: atom_id res chain seq x y z
N MET A 1 -12.64 -12.04 -11.06
CA MET A 1 -12.86 -13.32 -10.35
C MET A 1 -14.33 -13.57 -10.03
N LEU A 2 -15.10 -12.54 -9.64
CA LEU A 2 -16.52 -12.63 -9.29
C LEU A 2 -17.43 -13.27 -10.35
N ARG A 3 -16.96 -13.36 -11.60
CA ARG A 3 -17.67 -13.96 -12.74
C ARG A 3 -17.70 -15.49 -12.71
N ARG A 4 -16.87 -16.16 -11.90
CA ARG A 4 -16.86 -17.61 -11.85
C ARG A 4 -18.06 -18.12 -11.04
N ALA A 5 -18.80 -19.09 -11.57
CA ALA A 5 -20.00 -19.63 -10.94
C ALA A 5 -19.75 -20.29 -9.57
N ASP A 6 -18.53 -20.77 -9.34
CA ASP A 6 -18.06 -21.38 -8.09
C ASP A 6 -17.44 -20.37 -7.11
N PHE A 7 -17.19 -19.11 -7.51
CA PHE A 7 -16.43 -18.15 -6.72
C PHE A 7 -16.97 -17.99 -5.30
N TRP A 8 -18.26 -17.68 -5.16
CA TRP A 8 -18.88 -17.47 -3.85
C TRP A 8 -19.04 -18.74 -3.02
N LYS A 9 -18.96 -19.93 -3.64
CA LYS A 9 -18.94 -21.19 -2.90
C LYS A 9 -17.54 -21.49 -2.33
N GLU A 10 -16.51 -20.98 -2.98
CA GLU A 10 -15.11 -21.21 -2.58
C GLU A 10 -14.57 -20.10 -1.67
N GLU A 11 -15.04 -18.86 -1.84
CA GLU A 11 -14.40 -17.65 -1.30
C GLU A 11 -15.26 -16.87 -0.30
N ASP A 12 -16.46 -17.32 0.07
CA ASP A 12 -17.35 -16.61 1.01
C ASP A 12 -16.69 -16.19 2.33
N GLU A 13 -15.81 -17.06 2.86
CA GLU A 13 -15.04 -16.81 4.08
C GLU A 13 -13.62 -16.28 3.83
N ALA A 14 -13.27 -15.95 2.58
CA ALA A 14 -11.92 -15.53 2.23
C ALA A 14 -11.50 -14.28 3.00
N PRO A 15 -10.25 -14.21 3.50
CA PRO A 15 -9.80 -13.07 4.29
C PRO A 15 -9.97 -11.71 3.59
N LEU A 16 -9.79 -11.67 2.26
CA LEU A 16 -10.00 -10.45 1.45
C LEU A 16 -11.45 -9.95 1.52
N LEU A 17 -12.44 -10.84 1.62
CA LEU A 17 -13.87 -10.50 1.59
C LEU A 17 -14.44 -10.11 2.95
N ARG A 18 -13.62 -10.11 4.03
CA ARG A 18 -14.06 -9.78 5.40
C ARG A 18 -14.72 -8.41 5.53
N LEU A 19 -14.37 -7.46 4.66
CA LEU A 19 -14.93 -6.11 4.64
C LEU A 19 -16.04 -5.92 3.58
N ASN A 20 -16.53 -7.00 2.95
CA ASN A 20 -17.61 -6.93 1.96
C ASN A 20 -18.93 -6.44 2.57
N ARG A 21 -19.28 -6.92 3.77
CA ARG A 21 -20.51 -6.53 4.50
C ARG A 21 -21.79 -6.58 3.64
N SER A 22 -21.89 -7.59 2.78
CA SER A 22 -23.00 -7.79 1.83
C SER A 22 -23.13 -6.72 0.71
N PHE A 23 -22.10 -5.89 0.50
CA PHE A 23 -22.09 -4.91 -0.58
C PHE A 23 -22.07 -5.57 -1.97
N LEU A 24 -21.19 -6.56 -2.16
CA LEU A 24 -21.19 -7.42 -3.34
C LEU A 24 -22.14 -8.59 -3.09
N PRO A 25 -23.31 -8.63 -3.76
CA PRO A 25 -24.24 -9.75 -3.64
C PRO A 25 -23.69 -10.99 -4.34
N SER A 26 -23.85 -12.16 -3.71
CA SER A 26 -23.38 -13.44 -4.26
C SER A 26 -24.11 -13.87 -5.54
N GLU A 27 -25.33 -13.38 -5.76
CA GLU A 27 -26.23 -13.86 -6.82
C GLU A 27 -26.43 -12.85 -7.98
N GLU A 28 -26.18 -11.54 -7.80
CA GLU A 28 -26.57 -10.51 -8.79
C GLU A 28 -25.44 -9.99 -9.69
N ILE A 29 -24.17 -10.32 -9.40
CA ILE A 29 -23.02 -9.75 -10.13
C ILE A 29 -22.77 -10.47 -11.46
N VAL A 30 -23.18 -11.74 -11.57
CA VAL A 30 -22.88 -12.59 -12.73
C VAL A 30 -23.51 -12.04 -14.03
N ASP A 31 -24.67 -11.40 -13.95
CA ASP A 31 -25.43 -10.95 -15.14
C ASP A 31 -25.06 -9.55 -15.65
N LYS A 32 -24.34 -8.73 -14.86
CA LYS A 32 -24.10 -7.30 -15.18
C LYS A 32 -22.71 -6.99 -15.72
N ILE A 33 -21.77 -7.94 -15.68
CA ILE A 33 -20.41 -7.68 -16.17
C ILE A 33 -20.30 -8.17 -17.62
N GLU A 34 -20.19 -7.23 -18.57
CA GLU A 34 -20.05 -7.52 -20.00
C GLU A 34 -18.95 -8.56 -20.25
N ASP A 35 -19.32 -9.58 -21.03
CA ASP A 35 -18.57 -10.80 -21.34
C ASP A 35 -17.41 -10.52 -22.33
N ASN A 36 -16.50 -9.61 -21.97
CA ASN A 36 -15.22 -9.51 -22.66
C ASN A 36 -14.38 -10.72 -22.30
N LYS A 37 -14.45 -11.74 -23.16
CA LYS A 37 -13.55 -12.90 -23.20
C LYS A 37 -12.14 -12.46 -23.63
N GLU A 38 -11.49 -11.62 -22.84
CA GLU A 38 -10.02 -11.55 -22.89
C GLU A 38 -9.52 -12.82 -22.19
N ASP A 39 -9.02 -13.77 -22.98
CA ASP A 39 -8.29 -14.94 -22.49
C ASP A 39 -6.92 -14.47 -21.97
N ASP A 40 -6.95 -13.80 -20.82
CA ASP A 40 -5.78 -13.25 -20.13
C ASP A 40 -5.13 -14.30 -19.23
N THR A 41 -4.83 -15.47 -19.79
CA THR A 41 -4.17 -16.54 -19.04
C THR A 41 -2.69 -16.23 -18.90
N ILE A 42 -2.30 -15.63 -17.78
CA ILE A 42 -0.90 -15.43 -17.40
C ILE A 42 -0.43 -16.69 -16.71
N VAL A 43 0.59 -17.35 -17.25
CA VAL A 43 1.14 -18.58 -16.68
C VAL A 43 2.57 -18.31 -16.21
N ASN A 44 2.80 -18.47 -14.91
CA ASN A 44 4.15 -18.52 -14.34
C ASN A 44 4.25 -19.78 -13.46
N THR A 45 5.34 -20.53 -13.60
CA THR A 45 5.55 -21.79 -12.85
C THR A 45 6.45 -21.60 -11.63
N ASP A 46 7.16 -20.48 -11.55
CA ASP A 46 8.10 -20.18 -10.48
C ASP A 46 7.57 -19.02 -9.62
N HIS A 47 7.12 -19.36 -8.43
CA HIS A 47 6.64 -18.40 -7.44
C HIS A 47 7.58 -18.37 -6.24
N GLU A 48 7.99 -17.18 -5.85
CA GLU A 48 8.70 -17.01 -4.59
C GLU A 48 7.79 -17.39 -3.41
N ARG A 49 8.39 -17.96 -2.37
CA ARG A 49 7.67 -18.39 -1.16
C ARG A 49 6.81 -17.28 -0.55
N ILE A 50 7.26 -16.03 -0.60
CA ILE A 50 6.50 -14.91 -0.04
C ILE A 50 5.21 -14.64 -0.81
N ILE A 51 5.23 -14.71 -2.14
CA ILE A 51 4.06 -14.55 -3.01
C ILE A 51 3.05 -15.67 -2.75
N TYR A 52 3.54 -16.91 -2.60
CA TYR A 52 2.70 -18.05 -2.26
C TYR A 52 1.95 -17.84 -0.93
N LEU A 53 2.68 -17.47 0.13
CA LEU A 53 2.10 -17.22 1.46
C LEU A 53 1.10 -16.06 1.45
N ASP A 54 1.35 -15.01 0.67
CA ASP A 54 0.40 -13.90 0.53
C ASP A 54 -0.86 -14.29 -0.24
N ALA A 55 -0.74 -15.13 -1.28
CA ALA A 55 -1.89 -15.65 -2.00
C ALA A 55 -2.78 -16.53 -1.09
N GLU A 56 -2.18 -17.41 -0.28
CA GLU A 56 -2.91 -18.22 0.71
C GLU A 56 -3.63 -17.38 1.77
N ARG A 57 -3.06 -16.23 2.15
CA ARG A 57 -3.69 -15.29 3.09
C ARG A 57 -4.76 -14.41 2.45
N THR A 58 -4.88 -14.40 1.13
CA THR A 58 -5.81 -13.52 0.39
C THR A 58 -7.05 -14.28 -0.06
N PHE A 59 -6.87 -15.46 -0.68
CA PHE A 59 -7.94 -16.28 -1.27
C PHE A 59 -7.94 -17.71 -0.72
N LEU A 60 -9.07 -18.40 -0.79
CA LEU A 60 -9.24 -19.79 -0.37
C LEU A 60 -9.10 -20.78 -1.54
N GLY A 61 -9.69 -20.46 -2.69
CA GLY A 61 -9.73 -21.31 -3.87
C GLY A 61 -8.39 -21.37 -4.59
N THR A 62 -8.02 -22.57 -5.04
CA THR A 62 -6.74 -22.81 -5.71
C THR A 62 -6.62 -22.00 -7.01
N ALA A 63 -7.70 -21.89 -7.79
CA ALA A 63 -7.67 -21.15 -9.05
C ALA A 63 -7.41 -19.65 -8.85
N GLN A 64 -8.00 -19.07 -7.79
CA GLN A 64 -7.91 -17.66 -7.42
C GLN A 64 -6.50 -17.36 -6.89
N ARG A 65 -5.97 -18.25 -6.03
CA ARG A 65 -4.56 -18.20 -5.59
C ARG A 65 -3.60 -18.27 -6.77
N THR A 66 -3.75 -19.24 -7.68
CA THR A 66 -2.89 -19.35 -8.86
C THR A 66 -2.93 -18.10 -9.72
N THR A 67 -4.13 -17.56 -9.97
CA THR A 67 -4.28 -16.31 -10.73
C THR A 67 -3.55 -15.15 -10.06
N LEU A 68 -3.72 -14.98 -8.75
CA LEU A 68 -3.03 -13.95 -7.99
C LEU A 68 -1.51 -14.15 -8.01
N MET A 69 -1.01 -15.38 -7.81
CA MET A 69 0.42 -15.70 -7.86
C MET A 69 1.02 -15.37 -9.23
N ASN A 70 0.33 -15.70 -10.32
CA ASN A 70 0.79 -15.38 -11.67
C ASN A 70 0.91 -13.86 -11.90
N VAL A 71 -0.10 -13.09 -11.48
CA VAL A 71 -0.10 -11.62 -11.54
C VAL A 71 1.03 -11.04 -10.69
N LEU A 72 1.20 -11.50 -9.46
CA LEU A 72 2.22 -10.98 -8.54
C LEU A 72 3.64 -11.32 -9.00
N SER A 73 3.88 -12.55 -9.49
CA SER A 73 5.18 -12.92 -10.06
C SER A 73 5.51 -12.07 -11.28
N PHE A 74 4.53 -11.80 -12.15
CA PHE A 74 4.74 -10.91 -13.29
C PHE A 74 5.10 -9.49 -12.84
N LEU A 75 4.33 -8.90 -11.92
CA LEU A 75 4.57 -7.55 -11.40
C LEU A 75 5.92 -7.44 -10.69
N ARG A 76 6.29 -8.43 -9.87
CA ARG A 76 7.60 -8.49 -9.23
C ARG A 76 8.72 -8.44 -10.25
N ASN A 77 8.65 -9.28 -11.28
CA ASN A 77 9.67 -9.34 -12.32
C ASN A 77 9.77 -8.02 -13.10
N GLU A 78 8.63 -7.36 -13.34
CA GLU A 78 8.61 -6.05 -14.00
C GLU A 78 9.14 -4.91 -13.11
N PHE A 79 8.79 -4.91 -11.82
CA PHE A 79 9.17 -3.83 -10.89
C PHE A 79 10.56 -4.03 -10.30
N GLY A 80 11.12 -5.24 -10.38
CA GLY A 80 12.40 -5.63 -9.79
C GLY A 80 12.34 -5.86 -8.28
N SER A 81 11.16 -5.76 -7.66
CA SER A 81 10.95 -5.94 -6.23
C SER A 81 9.53 -6.39 -5.92
N TYR A 82 9.34 -7.03 -4.76
CA TYR A 82 8.02 -7.38 -4.24
C TYR A 82 7.77 -6.72 -2.89
N HIS A 83 6.65 -6.01 -2.76
CA HIS A 83 6.17 -5.51 -1.48
C HIS A 83 4.82 -6.15 -1.18
N GLN A 84 4.63 -6.67 0.04
CA GLN A 84 3.43 -7.42 0.46
C GLN A 84 2.10 -6.69 0.15
N ALA A 85 2.11 -5.36 0.19
CA ALA A 85 0.94 -4.54 -0.16
C ALA A 85 0.39 -4.82 -1.57
N MET A 86 1.24 -5.26 -2.51
CA MET A 86 0.85 -5.62 -3.86
C MET A 86 -0.17 -6.75 -3.89
N SER A 87 -0.09 -7.73 -2.97
CA SER A 87 -1.06 -8.83 -2.89
C SER A 87 -2.46 -8.33 -2.55
N TYR A 88 -2.57 -7.39 -1.61
CA TYR A 88 -3.86 -6.83 -1.22
C TYR A 88 -4.50 -6.03 -2.36
N VAL A 89 -3.73 -5.13 -2.99
CA VAL A 89 -4.26 -4.29 -4.09
C VAL A 89 -4.61 -5.14 -5.31
N SER A 90 -3.71 -6.06 -5.71
CA SER A 90 -3.96 -6.95 -6.86
C SER A 90 -5.12 -7.90 -6.59
N GLY A 91 -5.19 -8.49 -5.40
CA GLY A 91 -6.29 -9.37 -5.00
C GLY A 91 -7.65 -8.65 -5.05
N PHE A 92 -7.73 -7.44 -4.52
CA PHE A 92 -8.95 -6.63 -4.59
C PHE A 92 -9.34 -6.31 -6.04
N LEU A 93 -8.40 -5.82 -6.86
CA LEU A 93 -8.68 -5.49 -8.26
C LEU A 93 -9.10 -6.71 -9.08
N LEU A 94 -8.52 -7.89 -8.80
CA LEU A 94 -8.86 -9.17 -9.44
C LEU A 94 -10.29 -9.63 -9.15
N LEU A 95 -10.97 -9.09 -8.12
CA LEU A 95 -12.39 -9.36 -7.92
C LEU A 95 -13.19 -8.95 -9.16
N THR A 96 -12.96 -7.74 -9.67
CA THR A 96 -13.75 -7.11 -10.73
C THR A 96 -13.07 -7.06 -12.10
N HIS A 97 -11.74 -7.14 -12.18
CA HIS A 97 -10.96 -6.98 -13.42
C HIS A 97 -10.27 -8.28 -13.87
N SER A 98 -9.86 -8.33 -15.15
CA SER A 98 -9.03 -9.40 -15.71
C SER A 98 -7.57 -9.27 -15.24
N PRO A 99 -6.77 -10.35 -15.24
CA PRO A 99 -5.35 -10.31 -14.89
C PRO A 99 -4.55 -9.24 -15.65
N SER A 100 -4.71 -9.11 -16.97
CA SER A 100 -3.96 -8.11 -17.74
C SER A 100 -4.35 -6.69 -17.36
N LYS A 101 -5.64 -6.42 -17.10
CA LYS A 101 -6.10 -5.11 -16.66
C LYS A 101 -5.58 -4.76 -15.26
N VAL A 102 -5.50 -5.73 -14.36
CA VAL A 102 -4.88 -5.55 -13.04
C VAL A 102 -3.40 -5.20 -13.17
N ILE A 103 -2.66 -5.93 -14.02
CA ILE A 103 -1.25 -5.64 -14.25
C ILE A 103 -1.04 -4.25 -14.82
N GLU A 104 -1.82 -3.85 -15.83
CA GLU A 104 -1.74 -2.52 -16.41
C GLU A 104 -2.04 -1.42 -15.38
N THR A 105 -3.07 -1.63 -14.55
CA THR A 105 -3.42 -0.68 -13.49
C THR A 105 -2.31 -0.57 -12.45
N MET A 106 -1.78 -1.71 -11.96
CA MET A 106 -0.67 -1.75 -11.01
C MET A 106 0.59 -1.10 -11.58
N ARG A 107 0.91 -1.35 -12.86
CA ARG A 107 2.03 -0.73 -13.58
C ARG A 107 1.89 0.78 -13.63
N GLN A 108 0.73 1.31 -14.01
CA GLN A 108 0.48 2.74 -14.05
C GLN A 108 0.64 3.36 -12.66
N LEU A 109 0.03 2.75 -11.64
CA LEU A 109 0.17 3.22 -10.26
C LEU A 109 1.63 3.24 -9.82
N HIS A 110 2.37 2.15 -10.02
CA HIS A 110 3.78 2.05 -9.62
C HIS A 110 4.68 3.08 -10.31
N ARG A 111 4.43 3.37 -11.60
CA ARG A 111 5.29 4.24 -12.41
C ARG A 111 4.96 5.73 -12.32
N THR A 112 3.73 6.09 -11.94
CA THR A 112 3.26 7.48 -12.03
C THR A 112 2.71 8.05 -10.74
N VAL A 113 2.09 7.24 -9.88
CA VAL A 113 1.37 7.72 -8.69
C VAL A 113 2.08 7.33 -7.39
N LEU A 114 2.53 6.07 -7.28
CA LEU A 114 3.06 5.43 -6.09
C LEU A 114 4.54 5.03 -6.30
N ILE A 115 5.30 5.92 -6.94
CA ILE A 115 6.71 5.69 -7.28
C ILE A 115 7.49 5.40 -5.99
N GLY A 116 8.14 4.24 -5.92
CA GLY A 116 8.92 3.82 -4.75
C GLY A 116 8.10 3.34 -3.54
N TYR A 117 6.79 3.13 -3.68
CA TYR A 117 5.96 2.57 -2.58
C TYR A 117 6.04 1.05 -2.48
N TRP A 118 6.23 0.36 -3.60
CA TRP A 118 6.26 -1.10 -3.68
C TRP A 118 7.68 -1.62 -3.97
N THR A 119 8.62 -1.16 -3.15
CA THR A 119 10.01 -1.60 -3.10
C THR A 119 10.28 -2.41 -1.83
N GLU A 120 11.43 -3.08 -1.75
CA GLU A 120 11.84 -3.80 -0.53
C GLU A 120 11.93 -2.85 0.67
N GLU A 121 12.51 -1.67 0.45
CA GLU A 121 12.53 -0.56 1.41
C GLU A 121 11.63 0.58 0.90
N PRO A 122 10.41 0.75 1.44
CA PRO A 122 9.42 1.71 0.91
C PRO A 122 9.68 3.13 1.42
N VAL A 123 10.87 3.67 1.14
CA VAL A 123 11.32 5.01 1.57
C VAL A 123 10.38 6.12 1.09
N ALA A 124 9.80 5.98 -0.11
CA ALA A 124 8.86 6.96 -0.63
C ALA A 124 7.58 7.02 0.22
N PHE A 125 7.04 5.87 0.61
CA PHE A 125 5.91 5.81 1.56
C PHE A 125 6.30 6.40 2.92
N ALA A 126 7.46 6.02 3.48
CA ALA A 126 7.93 6.54 4.75
C ALA A 126 8.05 8.07 4.72
N THR A 127 8.53 8.62 3.61
CA THR A 127 8.63 10.07 3.39
C THR A 127 7.25 10.70 3.37
N ASP A 128 6.32 10.15 2.60
CA ASP A 128 4.95 10.65 2.50
C ASP A 128 4.17 10.50 3.80
N ALA A 129 4.48 9.51 4.65
CA ALA A 129 3.92 9.43 6.00
C ALA A 129 4.30 10.67 6.84
N TYR A 130 5.53 11.16 6.74
CA TYR A 130 5.93 12.41 7.42
C TYR A 130 5.47 13.68 6.71
N VAL A 131 5.25 13.65 5.39
CA VAL A 131 4.53 14.75 4.70
C VAL A 131 3.13 14.88 5.28
N PHE A 132 2.42 13.75 5.45
CA PHE A 132 1.13 13.75 6.12
C PHE A 132 1.22 14.29 7.55
N ASP A 133 2.26 13.94 8.31
CA ASP A 133 2.48 14.46 9.67
C ASP A 133 2.61 15.99 9.71
N TYR A 134 3.34 16.59 8.75
CA TYR A 134 3.42 18.05 8.62
C TYR A 134 2.07 18.67 8.25
N LEU A 135 1.33 18.07 7.31
CA LEU A 135 -0.01 18.54 6.97
C LEU A 135 -0.94 18.46 8.19
N LEU A 136 -0.89 17.36 8.95
CA LEU A 136 -1.70 17.21 10.16
C LEU A 136 -1.35 18.27 11.22
N ALA A 137 -0.07 18.61 11.39
CA ALA A 137 0.36 19.67 12.29
C ALA A 137 -0.22 21.04 11.91
N ASP A 138 -0.38 21.32 10.62
CA ASP A 138 -0.97 22.57 10.13
C ASP A 138 -2.50 22.58 10.24
N TYR A 139 -3.17 21.48 9.86
CA TYR A 139 -4.64 21.40 9.85
C TYR A 139 -5.27 21.14 11.23
N ASP A 140 -4.61 20.36 12.09
CA ASP A 140 -5.08 20.03 13.45
C ASP A 140 -3.90 19.88 14.42
N PRO A 141 -3.30 21.00 14.87
CA PRO A 141 -2.13 20.99 15.74
C PRO A 141 -2.40 20.33 17.11
N GLU A 142 -3.66 20.34 17.58
CA GLU A 142 -4.04 19.69 18.83
C GLU A 142 -3.95 18.17 18.68
N LEU A 143 -4.55 17.61 17.62
CA LEU A 143 -4.51 16.18 17.36
C LEU A 143 -3.09 15.71 17.06
N HIS A 144 -2.33 16.46 16.25
CA HIS A 144 -0.92 16.17 15.97
C HIS A 144 -0.11 16.03 17.26
N LYS A 145 -0.20 17.02 18.15
CA LYS A 145 0.49 17.01 19.44
C LYS A 145 0.04 15.85 20.32
N HIS A 146 -1.25 15.50 20.32
CA HIS A 146 -1.76 14.36 21.06
C HIS A 146 -1.15 13.03 20.57
N LEU A 147 -1.13 12.78 19.26
CA LEU A 147 -0.51 11.57 18.70
C LEU A 147 0.99 11.49 19.04
N LEU A 148 1.70 12.62 18.90
CA LEU A 148 3.13 12.69 19.23
C LEU A 148 3.41 12.42 20.71
N ASN A 149 2.61 12.98 21.62
CA ASN A 149 2.75 12.76 23.07
C ASN A 149 2.48 11.30 23.48
N ASN A 150 1.72 10.55 22.67
CA ASN A 150 1.48 9.13 22.86
C ASN A 150 2.47 8.24 22.07
N TYR A 151 3.54 8.82 21.49
CA TYR A 151 4.55 8.12 20.70
C TYR A 151 3.98 7.37 19.48
N ILE A 152 2.95 7.93 18.86
CA ILE A 152 2.34 7.38 17.65
C ILE A 152 2.92 8.09 16.44
N PHE A 153 3.69 7.34 15.65
CA PHE A 153 4.39 7.85 14.48
C PHE A 153 3.57 7.59 13.21
N PRO A 154 3.60 8.48 12.21
CA PRO A 154 2.77 8.36 11.01
C PRO A 154 2.99 7.04 10.25
N GLU A 155 4.22 6.55 10.20
CA GLU A 155 4.60 5.33 9.48
C GLU A 155 3.86 4.08 9.99
N THR A 156 3.49 4.03 11.28
CA THR A 156 2.92 2.83 11.92
C THR A 156 1.41 2.65 11.68
N TYR A 157 0.72 3.71 11.24
CA TYR A 157 -0.71 3.67 10.95
C TYR A 157 -1.03 4.00 9.49
N ALA A 158 -0.28 4.90 8.85
CA ALA A 158 -0.53 5.34 7.48
C ALA A 158 -0.20 4.25 6.42
N GLN A 159 0.61 3.24 6.77
CA GLN A 159 1.01 2.19 5.84
C GLN A 159 -0.18 1.51 5.16
N LYS A 160 -1.22 1.16 5.92
CA LYS A 160 -2.43 0.52 5.37
C LYS A 160 -3.25 1.47 4.49
N TRP A 161 -3.24 2.76 4.79
CA TRP A 161 -3.94 3.75 3.99
C TRP A 161 -3.25 3.92 2.64
N PHE A 162 -1.92 4.02 2.65
CA PHE A 162 -1.14 4.50 1.51
C PHE A 162 -0.61 3.37 0.63
N THR A 163 -0.02 2.33 1.22
CA THR A 163 0.62 1.24 0.45
C THR A 163 -0.39 0.21 -0.03
N THR A 164 -1.41 -0.09 0.78
CA THR A 164 -2.49 -1.03 0.45
C THR A 164 -3.77 -0.35 -0.05
N LEU A 165 -3.74 0.97 -0.28
CA LEU A 165 -4.88 1.74 -0.78
C LEU A 165 -6.19 1.46 -0.01
N CYS A 166 -6.09 1.41 1.31
CA CYS A 166 -7.20 1.14 2.23
C CYS A 166 -7.94 -0.20 2.06
N VAL A 167 -7.42 -1.17 1.29
CA VAL A 167 -8.09 -2.46 1.03
C VAL A 167 -8.49 -3.20 2.32
N ASN A 168 -7.66 -3.13 3.36
CA ASN A 168 -7.93 -3.75 4.66
C ASN A 168 -8.40 -2.76 5.74
N VAL A 169 -8.95 -1.62 5.33
CA VAL A 169 -9.36 -0.52 6.22
C VAL A 169 -10.80 -0.12 5.96
N LEU A 170 -11.19 0.02 4.69
CA LEU A 170 -12.53 0.47 4.33
C LEU A 170 -13.47 -0.72 4.02
N PRO A 171 -14.75 -0.66 4.47
CA PRO A 171 -15.81 -1.48 3.90
C PRO A 171 -15.87 -1.36 2.37
N PHE A 172 -16.26 -2.43 1.68
CA PHE A 172 -16.17 -2.50 0.22
C PHE A 172 -16.91 -1.37 -0.48
N GLU A 173 -18.11 -0.99 -0.04
CA GLU A 173 -18.85 0.13 -0.63
C GLU A 173 -18.02 1.42 -0.68
N ALA A 174 -17.43 1.79 0.46
CA ALA A 174 -16.57 2.96 0.56
C ALA A 174 -15.21 2.76 -0.14
N LEU A 175 -14.69 1.52 -0.17
CA LEU A 175 -13.44 1.18 -0.84
C LEU A 175 -13.56 1.31 -2.37
N PHE A 176 -14.65 0.84 -2.97
CA PHE A 176 -14.92 1.05 -4.40
C PHE A 176 -15.01 2.55 -4.71
N ARG A 177 -15.74 3.31 -3.88
CA ARG A 177 -15.81 4.76 -4.02
C ARG A 177 -14.44 5.44 -3.89
N PHE A 178 -13.61 4.99 -2.95
CA PHE A 178 -12.24 5.45 -2.78
C PHE A 178 -11.41 5.20 -4.05
N PHE A 179 -11.47 3.99 -4.62
CA PHE A 179 -10.74 3.66 -5.84
C PHE A 179 -11.23 4.46 -7.06
N ASP A 180 -12.53 4.69 -7.20
CA ASP A 180 -13.08 5.52 -8.29
C ASP A 180 -12.48 6.93 -8.28
N ILE A 181 -12.46 7.56 -7.10
CA ILE A 181 -11.92 8.91 -6.93
C ILE A 181 -10.39 8.88 -7.10
N PHE A 182 -9.71 7.96 -6.42
CA PHE A 182 -8.25 7.84 -6.46
C PHE A 182 -7.74 7.62 -7.88
N ILE A 183 -8.25 6.63 -8.61
CA ILE A 183 -7.81 6.35 -9.97
C ILE A 183 -8.07 7.57 -10.88
N THR A 184 -9.27 8.16 -10.80
CA THR A 184 -9.64 9.30 -11.66
C THR A 184 -8.76 10.53 -11.41
N GLN A 185 -8.51 10.87 -10.13
CA GLN A 185 -7.71 12.05 -9.80
C GLN A 185 -6.21 11.78 -9.94
N SER A 186 -5.73 10.66 -9.41
CA SER A 186 -4.30 10.41 -9.29
C SER A 186 -3.64 10.03 -10.60
N ILE A 187 -4.30 9.25 -11.47
CA ILE A 187 -3.72 8.94 -12.78
C ILE A 187 -3.74 10.20 -13.67
N ALA A 188 -4.84 10.95 -13.67
CA ALA A 188 -4.95 12.18 -14.47
C ALA A 188 -3.92 13.24 -14.06
N ALA A 189 -3.68 13.40 -12.76
CA ALA A 189 -2.71 14.37 -12.23
C ALA A 189 -1.29 13.80 -12.05
N SER A 190 -1.08 12.50 -12.30
CA SER A 190 0.16 11.78 -11.96
C SER A 190 0.64 12.09 -10.53
N SER A 191 -0.30 12.04 -9.57
CA SER A 191 -0.09 12.53 -8.20
C SER A 191 -0.91 11.75 -7.18
N ASN A 192 -0.31 11.42 -6.04
CA ASN A 192 -0.97 10.75 -4.92
C ASN A 192 -1.63 11.72 -3.92
N ILE A 193 -1.93 12.96 -4.35
CA ILE A 193 -2.52 14.01 -3.49
C ILE A 193 -3.79 13.56 -2.74
N PHE A 194 -4.61 12.74 -3.40
CA PHE A 194 -5.84 12.20 -2.81
C PHE A 194 -5.58 11.37 -1.55
N LEU A 195 -4.44 10.69 -1.43
CA LEU A 195 -4.12 9.92 -0.22
C LEU A 195 -3.95 10.83 1.01
N PHE A 196 -3.35 12.01 0.83
CA PHE A 196 -3.21 13.00 1.91
C PHE A 196 -4.56 13.61 2.30
N GLN A 197 -5.37 13.97 1.30
CA GLN A 197 -6.74 14.46 1.51
C GLN A 197 -7.60 13.46 2.27
N PHE A 198 -7.55 12.18 1.85
CA PHE A 198 -8.22 11.09 2.53
C PHE A 198 -7.72 10.92 3.96
N ALA A 199 -6.41 10.93 4.20
CA ALA A 199 -5.86 10.77 5.55
C ALA A 199 -6.28 11.89 6.49
N LEU A 200 -6.27 13.15 6.02
CA LEU A 200 -6.76 14.31 6.78
C LEU A 200 -8.25 14.17 7.11
N SER A 201 -9.06 13.76 6.13
CA SER A 201 -10.47 13.48 6.33
C SER A 201 -10.70 12.36 7.34
N LEU A 202 -9.94 11.26 7.27
CA LEU A 202 -10.05 10.13 8.20
C LEU A 202 -9.81 10.60 9.63
N VAL A 203 -8.67 11.24 9.90
CA VAL A 203 -8.32 11.66 11.27
C VAL A 203 -9.28 12.72 11.80
N LYS A 204 -9.83 13.60 10.95
CA LYS A 204 -10.89 14.54 11.34
C LYS A 204 -12.16 13.83 11.78
N HIS A 205 -12.58 12.79 11.06
CA HIS A 205 -13.83 12.08 11.34
C HIS A 205 -13.79 11.22 12.61
N VAL A 206 -12.61 10.80 13.05
CA VAL A 206 -12.41 10.08 14.32
C VAL A 206 -11.72 10.93 15.40
N ARG A 207 -11.58 12.23 15.17
CA ARG A 207 -10.80 13.16 15.99
C ARG A 207 -11.20 13.13 17.45
N GLU A 208 -12.50 13.24 17.72
CA GLU A 208 -13.01 13.32 19.09
C GLU A 208 -12.71 12.02 19.85
N GLU A 209 -12.91 10.86 19.21
CA GLU A 209 -12.55 9.58 19.78
C GLU A 209 -11.05 9.44 20.03
N LEU A 210 -10.20 9.98 19.15
CA LEU A 210 -8.74 9.98 19.30
C LEU A 210 -8.29 10.83 20.50
N LEU A 211 -8.82 12.04 20.66
CA LEU A 211 -8.44 12.96 21.74
C LEU A 211 -8.93 12.48 23.12
N GLN A 212 -10.03 11.73 23.16
CA GLN A 212 -10.61 11.21 24.41
C GLN A 212 -9.82 10.02 25.00
N THR A 213 -8.91 9.41 24.24
CA THR A 213 -8.15 8.24 24.70
C THR A 213 -6.65 8.51 24.71
N LYS A 214 -5.95 7.91 25.69
CA LYS A 214 -4.49 7.81 25.73
C LYS A 214 -3.99 6.37 25.50
N SER A 215 -4.92 5.43 25.30
CA SER A 215 -4.59 4.05 25.01
C SER A 215 -4.06 3.96 23.58
N VAL A 216 -2.75 3.70 23.44
CA VAL A 216 -2.08 3.54 22.15
C VAL A 216 -2.78 2.48 21.29
N ALA A 217 -3.18 1.35 21.90
CA ALA A 217 -3.92 0.30 21.20
C ALA A 217 -5.26 0.80 20.64
N THR A 218 -6.02 1.55 21.45
CA THR A 218 -7.32 2.12 21.04
C THR A 218 -7.16 3.18 19.96
N ILE A 219 -6.11 4.01 20.04
CA ILE A 219 -5.78 4.96 18.97
C ILE A 219 -5.54 4.22 17.65
N TYR A 220 -4.72 3.17 17.66
CA TYR A 220 -4.49 2.36 16.46
C TYR A 220 -5.77 1.71 15.94
N GLN A 221 -6.68 1.27 16.81
CA GLN A 221 -7.97 0.72 16.39
C GLN A 221 -8.82 1.77 15.66
N TYR A 222 -8.90 3.01 16.16
CA TYR A 222 -9.62 4.08 15.46
C TYR A 222 -8.95 4.47 14.14
N LEU A 223 -7.63 4.63 14.11
CA LEU A 223 -6.88 4.96 12.89
C LEU A 223 -7.01 3.85 11.82
N ARG A 224 -7.19 2.59 12.23
CA ARG A 224 -7.38 1.45 11.33
C ARG A 224 -8.85 1.16 11.02
N LEU A 225 -9.77 1.99 11.52
CA LEU A 225 -11.20 1.78 11.43
C LEU A 225 -11.64 0.36 11.85
N ASP A 226 -11.06 -0.13 12.94
CA ASP A 226 -11.15 -1.54 13.34
C ASP A 226 -12.57 -1.93 13.81
N SER A 227 -13.16 -2.94 13.15
CA SER A 227 -14.48 -3.50 13.46
C SER A 227 -14.64 -4.04 14.89
N SER A 228 -13.53 -4.31 15.60
CA SER A 228 -13.50 -4.72 17.00
C SER A 228 -14.07 -3.65 17.95
N LEU A 229 -14.10 -2.37 17.53
CA LEU A 229 -14.69 -1.27 18.28
C LEU A 229 -16.22 -1.24 18.03
N PRO A 230 -17.07 -1.62 19.00
CA PRO A 230 -18.51 -1.80 18.73
C PRO A 230 -19.21 -0.50 18.30
N GLN A 231 -18.86 0.60 18.97
CA GLN A 231 -19.38 1.96 18.70
C GLN A 231 -19.07 2.41 17.26
N LEU A 232 -17.88 2.06 16.77
CA LEU A 232 -17.41 2.37 15.43
C LEU A 232 -18.06 1.45 14.40
N ASN A 233 -18.04 0.14 14.66
CA ASN A 233 -18.54 -0.89 13.75
C ASN A 233 -20.03 -0.74 13.43
N ALA A 234 -20.83 -0.23 14.38
CA ALA A 234 -22.24 0.06 14.17
C ALA A 234 -22.50 1.17 13.14
N LYS A 235 -21.54 2.09 12.95
CA LYS A 235 -21.66 3.25 12.04
C LYS A 235 -20.64 3.22 10.89
N ILE A 236 -19.87 2.14 10.75
CA ILE A 236 -18.66 2.14 9.92
C ILE A 236 -18.94 2.38 8.45
N ASP A 237 -20.02 1.84 7.90
CA ASP A 237 -20.36 1.98 6.48
C ASP A 237 -20.61 3.45 6.11
N LYS A 238 -21.46 4.13 6.90
CA LYS A 238 -21.74 5.56 6.75
C LYS A 238 -20.51 6.43 7.04
N LEU A 239 -19.75 6.09 8.09
CA LEU A 239 -18.54 6.82 8.47
C LEU A 239 -17.48 6.74 7.37
N ALA A 240 -17.19 5.54 6.87
CA ALA A 240 -16.21 5.30 5.82
C ALA A 240 -16.58 6.06 4.54
N MET A 241 -17.86 6.04 4.14
CA MET A 241 -18.32 6.83 2.99
C MET A 241 -18.14 8.35 3.23
N SER A 242 -18.44 8.83 4.44
CA SER A 242 -18.26 10.25 4.80
C SER A 242 -16.78 10.66 4.79
N ILE A 243 -15.88 9.78 5.23
CA ILE A 243 -14.42 9.99 5.17
C ILE A 243 -13.96 10.14 3.72
N VAL A 244 -14.37 9.20 2.85
CA VAL A 244 -13.98 9.21 1.43
C VAL A 244 -14.50 10.46 0.72
N GLU A 245 -15.78 10.81 0.92
CA GLU A 245 -16.39 11.98 0.31
C GLU A 245 -15.85 13.31 0.87
N GLY A 246 -15.53 13.35 2.17
CA GLY A 246 -14.97 14.53 2.83
C GLY A 246 -13.52 14.83 2.45
N ALA A 247 -12.82 13.90 1.79
CA ALA A 247 -11.46 14.13 1.31
C ALA A 247 -11.36 15.36 0.39
N LYS A 248 -12.37 15.58 -0.46
CA LYS A 248 -12.41 16.72 -1.40
C LYS A 248 -12.45 18.10 -0.74
N ASP A 249 -12.79 18.17 0.55
CA ASP A 249 -12.86 19.43 1.30
C ASP A 249 -11.47 19.97 1.66
N TYR A 250 -10.42 19.15 1.51
CA TYR A 250 -9.05 19.54 1.79
C TYR A 250 -8.34 20.01 0.52
N ASP A 251 -8.20 21.33 0.37
CA ASP A 251 -7.39 21.92 -0.69
C ASP A 251 -5.91 21.91 -0.30
N LEU A 252 -5.11 21.10 -1.00
CA LEU A 252 -3.67 21.00 -0.79
C LEU A 252 -2.86 21.73 -1.87
N SER A 253 -3.51 22.50 -2.75
CA SER A 253 -2.85 23.20 -3.87
C SER A 253 -1.84 24.27 -3.43
N SER A 254 -2.01 24.84 -2.23
CA SER A 254 -1.07 25.81 -1.66
C SER A 254 0.22 25.18 -1.15
N TYR A 255 0.27 23.86 -0.99
CA TYR A 255 1.42 23.15 -0.46
C TYR A 255 2.33 22.67 -1.59
N ASP A 256 3.61 22.98 -1.50
CA ASP A 256 4.64 22.35 -2.33
C ASP A 256 4.99 20.97 -1.73
N LEU A 257 4.27 19.94 -2.19
CA LEU A 257 4.49 18.57 -1.73
C LEU A 257 5.91 18.07 -2.05
N THR A 258 6.57 18.59 -3.09
CA THR A 258 7.94 18.22 -3.43
C THR A 258 8.91 18.76 -2.38
N GLN A 259 8.75 20.03 -1.98
CA GLN A 259 9.54 20.60 -0.88
C GLN A 259 9.25 19.90 0.45
N LEU A 260 7.98 19.60 0.74
CA LEU A 260 7.62 18.85 1.96
C LEU A 260 8.26 17.46 1.98
N ARG A 261 8.32 16.75 0.85
CA ARG A 261 9.01 15.46 0.74
C ARG A 261 10.51 15.59 1.02
N GLN A 262 11.18 16.58 0.42
CA GLN A 262 12.59 16.82 0.68
C GLN A 262 12.85 17.12 2.16
N LYS A 263 12.01 17.97 2.77
CA LYS A 263 12.09 18.27 4.20
C LYS A 263 11.87 17.01 5.06
N ALA A 264 10.80 16.26 4.79
CA ALA A 264 10.47 15.02 5.50
C ALA A 264 11.61 14.01 5.43
N PHE A 265 12.15 13.76 4.24
CA PHE A 265 13.27 12.85 4.06
C PHE A 265 14.50 13.30 4.86
N ASN A 266 14.90 14.56 4.72
CA ASN A 266 16.11 15.09 5.34
C ASN A 266 16.04 15.14 6.87
N GLU A 267 14.88 15.52 7.43
CA GLU A 267 14.70 15.69 8.87
C GLU A 267 14.37 14.37 9.59
N LYS A 268 13.64 13.46 8.94
CA LYS A 268 13.05 12.29 9.63
C LYS A 268 13.69 10.96 9.26
N LEU A 269 14.19 10.81 8.03
CA LEU A 269 14.60 9.51 7.50
C LEU A 269 16.10 9.40 7.21
N ARG A 270 16.71 10.44 6.65
CA ARG A 270 18.08 10.40 6.12
C ARG A 270 19.10 9.81 7.09
N VAL A 271 19.15 10.31 8.33
CA VAL A 271 20.11 9.83 9.35
C VAL A 271 19.89 8.37 9.70
N ARG A 272 18.62 7.93 9.80
CA ARG A 272 18.27 6.55 10.14
C ARG A 272 18.65 5.59 9.00
N LEU A 273 18.41 5.98 7.76
CA LEU A 273 18.78 5.21 6.56
C LEU A 273 20.29 5.12 6.40
N GLU A 274 21.02 6.22 6.55
CA GLU A 274 22.49 6.22 6.51
C GLU A 274 23.08 5.30 7.60
N ALA A 275 22.51 5.30 8.80
CA ALA A 275 22.94 4.40 9.87
C ALA A 275 22.63 2.92 9.56
N ALA A 276 21.45 2.62 9.03
CA ALA A 276 21.08 1.27 8.62
C ALA A 276 22.00 0.74 7.52
N ASN A 277 22.32 1.58 6.52
CA ASN A 277 23.22 1.23 5.43
C ASN A 277 24.64 0.93 5.91
N ARG A 278 25.19 1.75 6.82
CA ARG A 278 26.51 1.48 7.43
C ARG A 278 26.51 0.14 8.15
N ALA A 279 25.50 -0.13 8.98
CA ALA A 279 25.38 -1.40 9.68
C ALA A 279 25.27 -2.61 8.71
N HIS A 280 24.57 -2.45 7.58
CA HIS A 280 24.47 -3.50 6.56
C HIS A 280 25.80 -3.73 5.85
N GLN A 281 26.55 -2.67 5.55
CA GLN A 281 27.89 -2.78 4.96
C GLN A 281 28.88 -3.48 5.91
N GLU A 282 28.93 -3.06 7.17
CA GLU A 282 29.76 -3.68 8.20
C GLU A 282 29.42 -5.17 8.38
N ASN A 283 28.12 -5.53 8.36
CA ASN A 283 27.71 -6.93 8.45
C ASN A 283 28.14 -7.76 7.23
N LYS A 284 28.09 -7.20 6.01
CA LYS A 284 28.57 -7.87 4.79
C LYS A 284 30.09 -8.04 4.80
N GLU A 285 30.84 -7.02 5.21
CA GLU A 285 32.30 -7.09 5.34
C GLU A 285 32.71 -8.14 6.38
N ASN A 286 32.00 -8.23 7.51
CA ASN A 286 32.25 -9.24 8.53
C ASN A 286 31.87 -10.66 8.06
N GLN A 287 30.80 -10.83 7.25
CA GLN A 287 30.45 -12.11 6.66
C GLN A 287 31.47 -12.55 5.61
N ASN A 288 31.90 -11.65 4.73
CA ASN A 288 32.96 -11.95 3.76
C ASN A 288 34.29 -12.26 4.46
N SER A 289 34.66 -11.51 5.52
CA SER A 289 35.86 -11.80 6.31
C SER A 289 35.81 -13.16 7.03
N CYS A 290 34.61 -13.65 7.37
CA CYS A 290 34.41 -14.97 7.97
C CYS A 290 34.56 -16.08 6.91
N ILE A 291 34.02 -15.85 5.70
CA ILE A 291 34.10 -16.78 4.57
C ILE A 291 35.54 -16.88 4.04
N THR A 292 36.30 -15.77 3.98
CA THR A 292 37.73 -15.76 3.61
C THR A 292 38.67 -16.39 4.65
N SER A 293 38.13 -16.86 5.79
CA SER A 293 38.91 -17.62 6.79
C SER A 293 38.73 -19.13 6.65
N SER A 294 37.88 -19.56 5.73
CA SER A 294 37.64 -20.94 5.33
C SER A 294 37.88 -21.07 3.84
N ASP A 295 39.17 -21.13 3.46
CA ASP A 295 39.60 -21.60 2.13
C ASP A 295 39.24 -23.09 2.01
N ASP A 296 38.25 -23.39 1.17
CA ASP A 296 38.28 -24.53 0.24
C ASP A 296 37.44 -24.13 -0.99
N ASP A 297 38.01 -24.39 -2.16
CA ASP A 297 37.69 -23.89 -3.51
C ASP A 297 36.21 -24.06 -3.95
N ASP A 298 35.65 -23.05 -4.62
CA ASP A 298 35.16 -23.15 -6.00
C ASP A 298 34.45 -21.84 -6.45
N ASP A 299 34.72 -21.47 -7.70
CA ASP A 299 34.21 -20.32 -8.43
C ASP A 299 32.67 -20.28 -8.52
N ASP A 300 32.06 -19.11 -8.33
CA ASP A 300 31.00 -18.63 -9.24
C ASP A 300 30.75 -17.13 -9.07
N GLU A 301 31.05 -16.38 -10.14
CA GLU A 301 30.65 -14.99 -10.32
C GLU A 301 29.13 -14.92 -10.56
N THR A 302 28.46 -14.00 -9.85
CA THR A 302 27.50 -12.99 -10.35
C THR A 302 26.33 -12.76 -9.40
N GLU A 303 26.25 -11.56 -8.79
CA GLU A 303 25.01 -10.83 -8.44
C GLU A 303 25.32 -9.50 -7.71
N GLU A 304 26.06 -8.58 -8.33
CA GLU A 304 26.57 -7.38 -7.62
C GLU A 304 26.16 -6.01 -8.20
N GLN A 305 25.05 -5.92 -8.95
CA GLN A 305 24.70 -4.66 -9.64
C GLN A 305 23.32 -4.05 -9.32
N THR A 306 22.52 -4.56 -8.39
CA THR A 306 21.13 -4.09 -8.25
C THR A 306 20.97 -2.87 -7.32
N LEU A 307 21.60 -2.85 -6.14
CA LEU A 307 21.33 -1.82 -5.13
C LEU A 307 22.04 -0.48 -5.39
N SER A 308 23.30 -0.52 -5.84
CA SER A 308 24.05 0.68 -6.22
C SER A 308 23.41 1.37 -7.44
N THR A 309 22.86 0.59 -8.36
CA THR A 309 22.15 1.08 -9.55
C THR A 309 20.82 1.74 -9.17
N ALA A 310 20.08 1.22 -8.17
CA ALA A 310 18.84 1.81 -7.69
C ALA A 310 19.05 3.17 -7.00
N ILE A 311 20.06 3.28 -6.14
CA ILE A 311 20.39 4.54 -5.44
C ILE A 311 20.93 5.57 -6.42
N ASN A 312 21.83 5.18 -7.33
CA ASN A 312 22.34 6.08 -8.36
C ASN A 312 21.25 6.50 -9.36
N GLY A 313 20.28 5.62 -9.63
CA GLY A 313 19.10 5.92 -10.43
C GLY A 313 18.20 6.98 -9.79
N LEU A 314 17.86 6.82 -8.51
CA LEU A 314 17.05 7.79 -7.75
C LEU A 314 17.76 9.14 -7.60
N VAL A 315 19.07 9.16 -7.31
CA VAL A 315 19.85 10.40 -7.18
C VAL A 315 20.00 11.12 -8.53
N SER A 316 20.20 10.36 -9.61
CA SER A 316 20.27 10.91 -10.98
C SER A 316 18.91 11.46 -11.45
N HIS A 317 17.81 10.78 -11.10
CA HIS A 317 16.46 11.23 -11.43
C HIS A 317 16.04 12.48 -10.66
N MET A 318 16.35 12.56 -9.35
CA MET A 318 16.10 13.76 -8.55
C MET A 318 16.90 14.98 -9.04
N LYS A 319 18.09 14.78 -9.63
CA LYS A 319 18.86 15.86 -10.27
C LYS A 319 18.29 16.31 -11.62
N LYS A 320 17.59 15.44 -12.35
CA LYS A 320 16.96 15.77 -13.64
C LYS A 320 15.66 16.57 -13.51
N LEU A 321 15.05 16.58 -12.33
CA LEU A 321 13.83 17.34 -12.01
C LEU A 321 14.09 18.81 -11.62
N HIS A 322 15.25 19.39 -11.96
CA HIS A 322 15.48 20.85 -11.91
C HIS A 322 15.18 21.50 -13.28
N ILE A 323 13.89 21.60 -13.61
CA ILE A 323 13.32 22.67 -14.44
C ILE A 323 12.13 23.24 -13.66
#